data_AF-A0A7S0QYI8-F1
#
_entry.id   AF-A0A7S0QYI8-F1
#
_cell.length_a   1.000
_cell.length_b   1.000
_cell.length_c   1.000
_cell.angle_alpha   90.00
_cell.angle_beta   90.00
_cell.angle_gamma   90.00
#
_symmetry.space_group_name_H-M   'P 1'
#
loop_
_entity.id
_entity.type
_entity.pdbx_description
1 polymer ?
#
loop_
_entity_poly.entity_id
_entity_poly.type
_entity_poly.pdbx_seq_one_letter_code
_entity_poly.pdbx_strand_id
1 'polypeptide(L)'
;RAQRRSLHAQELYLVRQSVTDMTPFVSLQTLTREVAAGSYAQRYGITLGDVQLVWENLCKFIIAALKSGKGVKVPNLGTFQIGHILPAGCVYPSEELHPNFTLIDQFDAVAQERGKWFPTCKTSVIQLNYQRLSYGTGMHRMTVQRVVRDLMSAIGVHILYGRTLRIEWGKIGTMRTRNKRLEFKFAESCLFPEEAPLEAEVPVDLDSFASPRTGRAGPKAPKAAHEQPLRVTATPLPAEVAKLLQLCRAEDRVGSGAVPRLVVERIMRTHCREAMRAMGAATILDLLEAHTHGKTGNF
;
A
#
# COMPACT_ATOMS: atom_id res chain seq x y z
N ARG A 1 -31.85 -18.85 -48.60
CA ARG A 1 -30.53 -19.33 -48.10
C ARG A 1 -29.85 -18.34 -47.15
N ALA A 2 -29.82 -17.03 -47.43
CA ALA A 2 -29.24 -16.02 -46.52
C ALA A 2 -29.93 -15.95 -45.14
N GLN A 3 -31.26 -16.02 -45.10
CA GLN A 3 -32.05 -15.94 -43.86
C GLN A 3 -31.81 -17.12 -42.89
N ARG A 4 -31.55 -18.33 -43.42
CA ARG A 4 -31.17 -19.50 -42.62
C ARG A 4 -29.77 -19.40 -42.01
N ARG A 5 -28.84 -18.68 -42.65
CA ARG A 5 -27.49 -18.44 -42.10
C ARG A 5 -27.51 -17.40 -40.96
N SER A 6 -28.42 -16.43 -41.02
CA SER A 6 -28.62 -15.42 -39.95
C SER A 6 -29.17 -16.04 -38.66
N LEU A 7 -30.18 -16.90 -38.77
CA LEU A 7 -30.77 -17.57 -37.60
C LEU A 7 -29.79 -18.53 -36.93
N HIS A 8 -29.00 -19.27 -37.70
CA HIS A 8 -27.99 -20.18 -37.15
C HIS A 8 -26.85 -19.43 -36.45
N ALA A 9 -26.47 -18.23 -36.92
CA ALA A 9 -25.51 -17.37 -36.25
C ALA A 9 -26.06 -16.77 -34.95
N GLN A 10 -27.36 -16.40 -34.91
CA GLN A 10 -28.02 -15.94 -33.68
C GLN A 10 -28.18 -17.06 -32.63
N GLU A 11 -28.52 -18.28 -33.04
CA GLU A 11 -28.59 -19.43 -32.11
C GLU A 11 -27.21 -19.79 -31.55
N LEU A 12 -26.15 -19.78 -32.37
CA LEU A 12 -24.79 -19.99 -31.89
C LEU A 12 -24.32 -18.87 -30.97
N TYR A 13 -24.79 -17.64 -31.15
CA TYR A 13 -24.48 -16.51 -30.26
C TYR A 13 -25.18 -16.64 -28.90
N LEU A 14 -26.45 -17.06 -28.89
CA LEU A 14 -27.22 -17.28 -27.66
C LEU A 14 -26.72 -18.51 -26.88
N VAL A 15 -26.36 -19.60 -27.56
CA VAL A 15 -25.75 -20.78 -26.91
C VAL A 15 -24.36 -20.47 -26.36
N ARG A 16 -23.61 -19.56 -26.99
CA ARG A 16 -22.29 -19.15 -26.49
C ARG A 16 -22.39 -18.17 -25.31
N GLN A 17 -23.49 -17.42 -25.19
CA GLN A 17 -23.78 -16.59 -24.01
C GLN A 17 -24.28 -17.42 -22.82
N SER A 18 -25.03 -18.50 -23.04
CA SER A 18 -25.57 -19.32 -21.95
C SER A 18 -24.56 -20.32 -21.34
N VAL A 19 -23.50 -20.69 -22.06
CA VAL A 19 -22.47 -21.64 -21.57
C VAL A 19 -21.30 -20.94 -20.86
N THR A 20 -21.17 -19.62 -20.96
CA THR A 20 -20.13 -18.85 -20.24
C THR A 20 -20.43 -18.56 -18.77
N ASP A 21 -21.64 -18.86 -18.27
CA ASP A 21 -22.11 -18.38 -16.96
C ASP A 21 -22.12 -19.43 -15.82
N MET A 22 -21.48 -20.58 -15.99
CA MET A 22 -21.47 -21.64 -14.96
C MET A 22 -20.10 -21.98 -14.38
N THR A 23 -19.06 -21.18 -14.63
CA THR A 23 -17.88 -21.27 -13.74
C THR A 23 -18.22 -20.55 -12.44
N PRO A 24 -18.32 -21.24 -11.29
CA PRO A 24 -18.61 -20.58 -10.04
C PRO A 24 -17.50 -19.57 -9.74
N PHE A 25 -17.85 -18.28 -9.68
CA PHE A 25 -16.89 -17.26 -9.28
C PHE A 25 -16.64 -17.38 -7.78
N VAL A 26 -15.40 -17.15 -7.37
CA VAL A 26 -15.03 -17.12 -5.97
C VAL A 26 -15.46 -15.77 -5.41
N SER A 27 -16.51 -15.79 -4.59
CA SER A 27 -17.05 -14.63 -3.88
C SER A 27 -16.40 -14.45 -2.51
N LEU A 28 -16.59 -13.27 -1.90
CA LEU A 28 -16.17 -13.02 -0.51
C LEU A 28 -16.76 -14.06 0.44
N GLN A 29 -18.05 -14.42 0.29
CA GLN A 29 -18.70 -15.43 1.13
C GLN A 29 -18.04 -16.80 1.01
N THR A 30 -17.56 -17.16 -0.18
CA THR A 30 -16.85 -18.42 -0.41
C THR A 30 -15.51 -18.41 0.32
N LEU A 31 -14.77 -17.30 0.23
CA LEU A 31 -13.48 -17.13 0.90
C LEU A 31 -13.60 -17.14 2.43
N THR A 32 -14.54 -16.40 2.99
CA THR A 32 -14.71 -16.34 4.44
C THR A 32 -15.15 -17.69 5.00
N ARG A 33 -15.96 -18.45 4.25
CA ARG A 33 -16.33 -19.83 4.60
C ARG A 33 -15.14 -20.78 4.53
N GLU A 34 -14.30 -20.67 3.51
CA GLU A 34 -13.07 -21.46 3.37
C GLU A 34 -12.12 -21.23 4.55
N VAL A 35 -11.91 -19.97 4.94
CA VAL A 35 -11.05 -19.61 6.08
C VAL A 35 -11.66 -20.06 7.41
N ALA A 36 -12.98 -19.88 7.60
CA ALA A 36 -13.67 -20.33 8.81
C ALA A 36 -13.69 -21.87 8.94
N ALA A 37 -13.68 -22.60 7.82
CA ALA A 37 -13.54 -24.05 7.79
C ALA A 37 -12.09 -24.54 7.96
N GLY A 38 -11.10 -23.63 7.95
CA GLY A 38 -9.69 -23.96 8.12
C GLY A 38 -9.36 -24.51 9.51
N SER A 39 -8.32 -25.35 9.59
CA SER A 39 -7.92 -26.02 10.83
C SER A 39 -7.61 -25.06 11.98
N TYR A 40 -7.05 -23.88 11.69
CA TYR A 40 -6.80 -22.85 12.69
C TYR A 40 -8.12 -22.30 13.25
N ALA A 41 -9.07 -21.93 12.39
CA ALA A 41 -10.36 -21.41 12.81
C ALA A 41 -11.14 -22.42 13.67
N GLN A 42 -11.18 -23.69 13.24
CA GLN A 42 -11.80 -24.77 14.00
C GLN A 42 -11.15 -24.97 15.38
N ARG A 43 -9.80 -24.96 15.46
CA ARG A 43 -9.07 -25.16 16.71
C ARG A 43 -9.29 -24.05 17.74
N TYR A 44 -9.45 -22.82 17.28
CA TYR A 44 -9.61 -21.64 18.14
C TYR A 44 -11.05 -21.16 18.27
N GLY A 45 -12.03 -21.91 17.76
CA GLY A 45 -13.45 -21.55 17.83
C GLY A 45 -13.81 -20.27 17.08
N ILE A 46 -13.07 -19.93 16.01
CA ILE A 46 -13.32 -18.74 15.21
C ILE A 46 -14.50 -19.01 14.28
N THR A 47 -15.56 -18.23 14.40
CA THR A 47 -16.77 -18.39 13.62
C THR A 47 -16.67 -17.69 12.26
N LEU A 48 -17.59 -17.99 11.34
CA LEU A 48 -17.72 -17.27 10.07
C LEU A 48 -17.95 -15.76 10.29
N GLY A 49 -18.75 -15.40 11.29
CA GLY A 49 -19.03 -14.02 11.66
C GLY A 49 -17.78 -13.26 12.09
N ASP A 50 -16.90 -13.91 12.85
CA ASP A 50 -15.62 -13.32 13.27
C ASP A 50 -14.70 -13.02 12.07
N VAL A 51 -14.63 -13.94 11.11
CA VAL A 51 -13.84 -13.76 9.88
C VAL A 51 -14.39 -12.59 9.04
N GLN A 52 -15.72 -12.48 8.93
CA GLN A 52 -16.38 -11.36 8.25
C GLN A 52 -16.12 -10.04 8.98
N LEU A 53 -16.21 -10.02 10.30
CA LEU A 53 -15.93 -8.82 11.10
C LEU A 53 -14.47 -8.37 10.97
N VAL A 54 -13.52 -9.31 10.91
CA VAL A 54 -12.11 -9.03 10.62
C VAL A 54 -11.95 -8.42 9.21
N TRP A 55 -12.63 -8.97 8.21
CA TRP A 55 -12.61 -8.43 6.83
C TRP A 55 -13.15 -7.00 6.76
N GLU A 56 -14.28 -6.73 7.41
CA GLU A 56 -14.89 -5.39 7.45
C GLU A 56 -13.97 -4.37 8.13
N ASN A 57 -13.39 -4.72 9.28
CA ASN A 57 -12.44 -3.85 9.98
C ASN A 57 -11.16 -3.61 9.18
N LEU A 58 -10.67 -4.62 8.45
CA LEU A 58 -9.56 -4.48 7.51
C LEU A 58 -9.89 -3.47 6.41
N CYS A 59 -11.09 -3.58 5.80
CA CYS A 59 -11.52 -2.64 4.78
C CYS A 59 -11.63 -1.21 5.33
N LYS A 60 -12.24 -1.03 6.52
CA LYS A 60 -12.31 0.28 7.20
C LYS A 60 -10.93 0.88 7.45
N PHE A 61 -9.96 0.07 7.88
CA PHE A 61 -8.58 0.52 8.09
C PHE A 61 -7.94 1.01 6.79
N ILE A 62 -8.07 0.25 5.70
CA ILE A 62 -7.51 0.63 4.40
C ILE A 62 -8.14 1.94 3.90
N ILE A 63 -9.46 2.09 4.00
CA ILE A 63 -10.16 3.33 3.61
C ILE A 63 -9.63 4.51 4.41
N ALA A 64 -9.53 4.38 5.74
CA ALA A 64 -9.05 5.47 6.59
C ALA A 64 -7.60 5.88 6.24
N ALA A 65 -6.75 4.91 5.93
CA ALA A 65 -5.38 5.17 5.51
C ALA A 65 -5.31 5.88 4.15
N LEU A 66 -6.07 5.39 3.15
CA LEU A 66 -6.13 6.03 1.83
C LEU A 66 -6.68 7.46 1.92
N LYS A 67 -7.74 7.69 2.70
CA LYS A 67 -8.26 9.05 2.96
C LYS A 67 -7.23 9.98 3.61
N SER A 68 -6.31 9.43 4.41
CA SER A 68 -5.20 10.19 5.00
C SER A 68 -4.00 10.40 4.06
N GLY A 69 -4.12 10.03 2.78
CA GLY A 69 -3.02 10.11 1.81
C GLY A 69 -1.91 9.09 2.06
N LYS A 70 -2.21 7.97 2.73
CA LYS A 70 -1.25 6.90 3.03
C LYS A 70 -1.64 5.62 2.31
N GLY A 71 -0.65 4.95 1.74
CA GLY A 71 -0.81 3.60 1.21
C GLY A 71 -0.79 2.56 2.33
N VAL A 72 -1.37 1.38 2.07
CA VAL A 72 -1.38 0.25 3.00
C VAL A 72 -0.83 -0.99 2.32
N LYS A 73 0.21 -1.57 2.91
CA LYS A 73 0.71 -2.89 2.51
C LYS A 73 -0.13 -3.97 3.18
N VAL A 74 -0.79 -4.79 2.37
CA VAL A 74 -1.57 -5.95 2.81
C VAL A 74 -0.72 -7.22 2.62
N PRO A 75 -0.49 -8.01 3.67
CA PRO A 75 0.40 -9.17 3.61
C PRO A 75 -0.10 -10.19 2.60
N ASN A 76 0.81 -10.85 1.90
CA ASN A 76 0.53 -11.94 0.94
C ASN A 76 -0.41 -11.56 -0.21
N LEU A 77 -0.65 -10.26 -0.45
CA LEU A 77 -1.56 -9.82 -1.50
C LEU A 77 -0.97 -8.67 -2.33
N GLY A 78 -0.76 -7.50 -1.71
CA GLY A 78 -0.47 -6.30 -2.48
C GLY A 78 -0.40 -5.04 -1.63
N THR A 79 -0.28 -3.91 -2.31
CA THR A 79 -0.26 -2.59 -1.69
C THR A 79 -1.36 -1.73 -2.31
N PHE A 80 -2.20 -1.15 -1.46
CA PHE A 80 -3.13 -0.09 -1.82
C PHE A 80 -2.42 1.24 -1.67
N GLN A 81 -2.50 2.11 -2.66
CA GLN A 81 -1.87 3.43 -2.65
C GLN A 81 -2.84 4.46 -3.22
N ILE A 82 -2.63 5.72 -2.88
CA ILE A 82 -3.31 6.85 -3.49
C ILE A 82 -2.26 7.93 -3.75
N GLY A 83 -2.27 8.56 -4.92
CA GLY A 83 -1.31 9.60 -5.21
C GLY A 83 -1.66 10.40 -6.45
N HIS A 84 -0.98 11.55 -6.57
CA HIS A 84 -1.11 12.41 -7.72
C HIS A 84 -0.52 11.76 -8.96
N ILE A 85 -1.23 11.88 -10.06
CA ILE A 85 -0.81 11.34 -11.36
C ILE A 85 -0.06 12.42 -12.14
N LEU A 86 0.88 12.01 -12.97
CA LEU A 86 1.50 12.87 -13.97
C LEU A 86 0.94 12.45 -15.32
N PRO A 87 -0.01 13.21 -15.90
CA PRO A 87 -0.50 12.93 -17.22
C PRO A 87 0.65 12.93 -18.23
N ALA A 88 0.57 12.05 -19.23
CA ALA A 88 1.60 11.99 -20.27
C ALA A 88 1.72 13.35 -20.98
N GLY A 89 2.92 13.93 -20.95
CA GLY A 89 3.21 15.24 -21.56
C GLY A 89 3.01 16.45 -20.62
N CYS A 90 2.59 16.24 -19.37
CA CYS A 90 2.55 17.29 -18.35
C CYS A 90 3.82 17.31 -17.50
N VAL A 91 4.29 18.50 -17.14
CA VAL A 91 5.44 18.70 -16.25
C VAL A 91 5.01 18.68 -14.78
N TYR A 92 3.77 19.06 -14.49
CA TYR A 92 3.23 19.17 -13.14
C TYR A 92 2.22 18.06 -12.85
N PRO A 93 2.24 17.49 -11.63
CA PRO A 93 1.27 16.48 -11.23
C PRO A 93 -0.14 17.09 -11.23
N SER A 94 -1.13 16.29 -11.62
CA SER A 94 -2.54 16.63 -11.45
C SER A 94 -2.87 16.75 -9.97
N GLU A 95 -3.73 17.71 -9.61
CA GLU A 95 -4.30 17.79 -8.26
C GLU A 95 -5.19 16.58 -7.94
N GLU A 96 -5.67 15.87 -8.96
CA GLU A 96 -6.48 14.67 -8.80
C GLU A 96 -5.67 13.52 -8.19
N LEU A 97 -6.20 12.97 -7.09
CA LEU A 97 -5.68 11.80 -6.43
C LEU A 97 -6.26 10.53 -7.09
N HIS A 98 -5.39 9.65 -7.56
CA HIS A 98 -5.80 8.36 -8.10
C HIS A 98 -5.38 7.21 -7.19
N PRO A 99 -6.30 6.27 -6.93
CA PRO A 99 -5.95 5.07 -6.21
C PRO A 99 -5.21 4.12 -7.16
N ASN A 100 -4.32 3.34 -6.58
CA ASN A 100 -3.66 2.25 -7.28
C ASN A 100 -3.60 1.03 -6.35
N PHE A 101 -3.73 -0.14 -6.94
CA PHE A 101 -3.49 -1.41 -6.26
C PHE A 101 -2.41 -2.15 -7.03
N THR A 102 -1.35 -2.56 -6.33
CA THR A 102 -0.24 -3.30 -6.93
C THR A 102 -0.08 -4.62 -6.20
N LEU A 103 -0.13 -5.74 -6.92
CA LEU A 103 0.18 -7.05 -6.37
C LEU A 103 1.66 -7.12 -5.93
N ILE A 104 1.95 -7.98 -4.96
CA ILE A 104 3.35 -8.30 -4.64
C ILE A 104 3.96 -9.26 -5.66
N ASP A 105 5.29 -9.25 -5.76
CA ASP A 105 6.10 -9.97 -6.75
C ASP A 105 5.85 -11.49 -6.81
N GLN A 106 5.32 -12.09 -5.73
CA GLN A 106 4.94 -13.51 -5.75
C GLN A 106 3.87 -13.83 -6.82
N PHE A 107 3.19 -12.81 -7.35
CA PHE A 107 2.19 -12.91 -8.41
C PHE A 107 2.71 -12.43 -9.77
N ASP A 108 4.02 -12.35 -10.00
CA ASP A 108 4.60 -11.88 -11.28
C ASP A 108 4.11 -12.65 -12.52
N ALA A 109 3.73 -13.92 -12.36
CA ALA A 109 3.15 -14.74 -13.42
C ALA A 109 1.70 -14.35 -13.77
N VAL A 110 1.04 -13.56 -12.93
CA VAL A 110 -0.36 -13.14 -13.09
C VAL A 110 -0.38 -11.78 -13.75
N ALA A 111 -0.95 -11.71 -14.94
CA ALA A 111 -1.12 -10.44 -15.62
C ALA A 111 -2.08 -9.54 -14.81
N GLN A 112 -1.58 -8.43 -14.28
CA GLN A 112 -2.41 -7.44 -13.60
C GLN A 112 -2.79 -6.33 -14.60
N GLU A 113 -4.06 -5.93 -14.63
CA GLU A 113 -4.46 -4.70 -15.28
C GLU A 113 -3.84 -3.54 -14.50
N ARG A 114 -2.83 -2.91 -15.12
CA ARG A 114 -2.22 -1.72 -14.56
C ARG A 114 -3.18 -0.57 -14.77
N GLY A 115 -3.42 0.20 -13.72
CA GLY A 115 -4.17 1.44 -13.84
C GLY A 115 -3.59 2.29 -14.98
N LYS A 116 -4.46 3.00 -15.70
CA LYS A 116 -4.04 3.96 -16.73
C LYS A 116 -3.04 4.99 -16.18
N TRP A 117 -3.07 5.19 -14.87
CA TRP A 117 -2.30 6.20 -14.16
C TRP A 117 -1.41 5.55 -13.10
N PHE A 118 -0.17 6.03 -13.03
CA PHE A 118 0.77 5.66 -11.99
C PHE A 118 0.98 6.86 -11.07
N PRO A 119 0.89 6.69 -9.74
CA PRO A 119 1.18 7.77 -8.82
C PRO A 119 2.65 8.16 -8.96
N THR A 120 2.87 9.45 -9.25
CA THR A 120 4.19 10.04 -9.52
C THR A 120 4.97 10.24 -8.23
N CYS A 121 4.25 10.53 -7.15
CA CYS A 121 4.82 10.77 -5.83
C CYS A 121 4.86 9.48 -5.01
N LYS A 122 5.94 9.27 -4.27
CA LYS A 122 6.06 8.16 -3.30
C LYS A 122 5.09 8.40 -2.13
N THR A 123 3.87 7.90 -2.25
CA THR A 123 2.93 7.87 -1.13
C THR A 123 3.53 7.04 0.01
N SER A 124 3.53 7.57 1.23
CA SER A 124 4.02 6.80 2.39
C SER A 124 3.17 5.53 2.55
N VAL A 125 3.82 4.37 2.61
CA VAL A 125 3.13 3.08 2.76
C VAL A 125 3.28 2.60 4.19
N ILE A 126 2.16 2.43 4.88
CA ILE A 126 2.11 1.90 6.24
C ILE A 126 1.80 0.40 6.23
N GLN A 127 2.22 -0.30 7.28
CA GLN A 127 1.82 -1.68 7.55
C GLN A 127 0.45 -1.72 8.24
N LEU A 128 -0.23 -2.86 8.14
CA LEU A 128 -1.44 -3.11 8.92
C LEU A 128 -1.18 -3.03 10.43
N ASN A 129 -2.00 -2.25 11.14
CA ASN A 129 -1.98 -2.21 12.60
C ASN A 129 -2.98 -3.24 13.16
N TYR A 130 -2.48 -4.46 13.41
CA TYR A 130 -3.30 -5.54 13.98
C TYR A 130 -3.84 -5.26 15.38
N GLN A 131 -3.20 -4.36 16.15
CA GLN A 131 -3.73 -3.93 17.44
C GLN A 131 -5.04 -3.15 17.24
N ARG A 132 -5.08 -2.23 16.27
CA ARG A 132 -6.30 -1.48 15.93
C ARG A 132 -7.42 -2.40 15.41
N LEU A 133 -7.07 -3.38 14.57
CA LEU A 133 -8.03 -4.37 14.07
C LEU A 133 -8.57 -5.27 15.21
N SER A 134 -7.72 -5.64 16.16
CA SER A 134 -8.07 -6.41 17.36
C SER A 134 -9.12 -5.68 18.22
N TYR A 135 -8.94 -4.37 18.46
CA TYR A 135 -9.95 -3.59 19.19
C TYR A 135 -11.30 -3.55 18.47
N GLY A 136 -11.32 -3.38 17.15
CA GLY A 136 -12.56 -3.33 16.36
C GLY A 136 -13.28 -4.68 16.23
N THR A 137 -12.63 -5.79 16.57
CA THR A 137 -13.17 -7.15 16.46
C THR A 137 -13.41 -7.81 17.81
N GLY A 138 -12.84 -7.28 18.90
CA GLY A 138 -12.84 -7.93 20.23
C GLY A 138 -11.96 -9.20 20.29
N MET A 139 -11.29 -9.56 19.20
CA MET A 139 -10.44 -10.75 19.12
C MET A 139 -9.00 -10.42 19.52
N HIS A 140 -8.26 -11.41 20.02
CA HIS A 140 -6.84 -11.24 20.33
C HIS A 140 -6.02 -10.88 19.07
N ARG A 141 -5.04 -9.97 19.20
CA ARG A 141 -4.20 -9.46 18.10
C ARG A 141 -3.60 -10.56 17.22
N MET A 142 -3.05 -11.61 17.82
CA MET A 142 -2.41 -12.70 17.07
C MET A 142 -3.43 -13.50 16.26
N THR A 143 -4.65 -13.64 16.77
CA THR A 143 -5.75 -14.31 16.08
C THR A 143 -6.17 -13.51 14.85
N VAL A 144 -6.35 -12.19 15.00
CA VAL A 144 -6.68 -11.30 13.87
C VAL A 144 -5.58 -11.31 12.81
N GLN A 145 -4.32 -11.22 13.22
CA GLN A 145 -3.19 -11.29 12.29
C GLN A 145 -3.18 -12.62 11.51
N ARG A 146 -3.50 -13.73 12.17
CA ARG A 146 -3.57 -15.04 11.53
C ARG A 146 -4.74 -15.13 10.56
N VAL A 147 -5.94 -14.69 10.95
CA VAL A 147 -7.14 -14.70 10.10
C VAL A 147 -6.92 -13.84 8.85
N VAL A 148 -6.34 -12.63 9.00
CA VAL A 148 -6.00 -11.77 7.85
C VAL A 148 -5.02 -12.49 6.92
N ARG A 149 -3.97 -13.13 7.47
CA ARG A 149 -3.01 -13.90 6.65
C ARG A 149 -3.69 -15.03 5.90
N ASP A 150 -4.56 -15.78 6.54
CA ASP A 150 -5.25 -16.93 5.93
C ASP A 150 -6.23 -16.45 4.85
N LEU A 151 -6.95 -15.33 5.05
CA LEU A 151 -7.78 -14.67 4.02
C LEU A 151 -6.95 -14.26 2.80
N MET A 152 -5.83 -13.55 3.00
CA MET A 152 -4.99 -13.10 1.88
C MET A 152 -4.34 -14.28 1.15
N SER A 153 -3.94 -15.32 1.89
CA SER A 153 -3.38 -16.54 1.30
C SER A 153 -4.43 -17.30 0.47
N ALA A 154 -5.67 -17.41 0.96
CA ALA A 154 -6.76 -18.02 0.20
C ALA A 154 -7.02 -17.26 -1.11
N ILE A 155 -7.11 -15.92 -1.05
CA ILE A 155 -7.20 -15.08 -2.26
C ILE A 155 -6.04 -15.36 -3.21
N GLY A 156 -4.80 -15.37 -2.70
CA GLY A 156 -3.60 -15.64 -3.49
C GLY A 156 -3.63 -17.00 -4.18
N VAL A 157 -4.11 -18.04 -3.49
CA VAL A 157 -4.29 -19.38 -4.07
C VAL A 157 -5.25 -19.35 -5.25
N HIS A 158 -6.41 -18.71 -5.11
CA HIS A 158 -7.39 -18.61 -6.21
C HIS A 158 -6.88 -17.75 -7.37
N ILE A 159 -6.10 -16.69 -7.09
CA ILE A 159 -5.40 -15.89 -8.12
C ILE A 159 -4.43 -16.77 -8.92
N LEU A 160 -3.56 -17.53 -8.25
CA LEU A 160 -2.54 -18.36 -8.89
C LEU A 160 -3.14 -19.51 -9.71
N TYR A 161 -4.26 -20.08 -9.27
CA TYR A 161 -5.02 -21.07 -10.06
C TYR A 161 -5.82 -20.47 -11.21
N GLY A 162 -5.79 -19.14 -11.41
CA GLY A 162 -6.51 -18.47 -12.48
C GLY A 162 -8.02 -18.59 -12.36
N ARG A 163 -8.55 -18.78 -11.15
CA ARG A 163 -9.99 -18.86 -10.90
C ARG A 163 -10.64 -17.50 -11.12
N THR A 164 -11.89 -17.50 -11.56
CA THR A 164 -12.67 -16.27 -11.72
C THR A 164 -13.01 -15.72 -10.35
N LEU A 165 -12.41 -14.61 -9.97
CA LEU A 165 -12.68 -13.92 -8.71
C LEU A 165 -13.71 -12.81 -8.91
N ARG A 166 -14.56 -12.61 -7.91
CA ARG A 166 -15.36 -11.39 -7.73
C ARG A 166 -15.49 -11.11 -6.23
N ILE A 167 -14.55 -10.33 -5.71
CA ILE A 167 -14.44 -10.07 -4.27
C ILE A 167 -14.72 -8.59 -4.03
N GLU A 168 -15.67 -8.31 -3.15
CA GLU A 168 -16.04 -6.97 -2.73
C GLU A 168 -15.20 -6.53 -1.53
N TRP A 169 -14.53 -5.38 -1.66
CA TRP A 169 -13.66 -4.81 -0.64
C TRP A 169 -14.38 -3.69 0.13
N GLY A 170 -15.62 -3.96 0.55
CA GLY A 170 -16.49 -2.96 1.18
C GLY A 170 -16.61 -1.71 0.31
N LYS A 171 -16.35 -0.53 0.90
CA LYS A 171 -16.39 0.76 0.18
C LYS A 171 -15.09 1.09 -0.59
N ILE A 172 -14.10 0.19 -0.63
CA ILE A 172 -12.84 0.41 -1.36
C ILE A 172 -13.05 0.16 -2.86
N GLY A 173 -13.74 -0.92 -3.22
CA GLY A 173 -13.88 -1.35 -4.60
C GLY A 173 -14.15 -2.85 -4.76
N THR A 174 -13.92 -3.34 -5.98
CA THR A 174 -14.12 -4.74 -6.36
C THR A 174 -12.89 -5.28 -7.06
N MET A 175 -12.42 -6.44 -6.59
CA MET A 175 -11.37 -7.20 -7.25
C MET A 175 -12.01 -8.29 -8.12
N ARG A 176 -11.64 -8.34 -9.39
CA ARG A 176 -12.16 -9.32 -10.33
C ARG A 176 -11.08 -9.89 -11.24
N THR A 177 -11.28 -11.12 -11.68
CA THR A 177 -10.42 -11.73 -12.71
C THR A 177 -11.15 -11.72 -14.05
N ARG A 178 -10.62 -11.02 -15.05
CA ARG A 178 -11.16 -10.95 -16.40
C ARG A 178 -10.10 -11.38 -17.40
N ASN A 179 -10.39 -12.37 -18.25
CA ASN A 179 -9.45 -12.90 -19.25
C ASN A 179 -8.09 -13.31 -18.65
N LYS A 180 -8.10 -14.00 -17.49
CA LYS A 180 -6.91 -14.35 -16.71
C LYS A 180 -6.09 -13.15 -16.21
N ARG A 181 -6.62 -11.93 -16.31
CA ARG A 181 -6.02 -10.73 -15.74
C ARG A 181 -6.72 -10.33 -14.46
N LEU A 182 -5.96 -9.95 -13.45
CA LEU A 182 -6.52 -9.38 -12.23
C LEU A 182 -6.77 -7.88 -12.43
N GLU A 183 -7.99 -7.43 -12.21
CA GLU A 183 -8.40 -6.04 -12.24
C GLU A 183 -8.93 -5.65 -10.87
N PHE A 184 -8.48 -4.50 -10.36
CA PHE A 184 -9.06 -3.89 -9.16
C PHE A 184 -9.77 -2.60 -9.55
N LYS A 185 -11.09 -2.59 -9.45
CA LYS A 185 -11.91 -1.39 -9.70
C LYS A 185 -12.20 -0.71 -8.37
N PHE A 186 -11.62 0.47 -8.17
CA PHE A 186 -11.92 1.29 -6.99
C PHE A 186 -13.34 1.88 -7.06
N ALA A 187 -13.99 1.98 -5.92
CA ALA A 187 -15.27 2.67 -5.77
C ALA A 187 -15.04 4.18 -5.67
N GLU A 188 -15.93 4.97 -6.27
CA GLU A 188 -15.86 6.45 -6.22
C GLU A 188 -15.93 6.97 -4.78
N SER A 189 -16.72 6.31 -3.92
CA SER A 189 -16.83 6.61 -2.49
C SER A 189 -15.52 6.48 -1.70
N CYS A 190 -14.53 5.74 -2.24
CA CYS A 190 -13.22 5.61 -1.62
C CYS A 190 -12.35 6.85 -1.89
N LEU A 191 -12.60 7.55 -3.00
CA LEU A 191 -11.76 8.63 -3.53
C LEU A 191 -12.24 10.00 -3.14
N PHE A 192 -13.54 10.19 -3.23
CA PHE A 192 -14.17 11.43 -2.86
C PHE A 192 -14.80 11.18 -1.50
N PRO A 193 -14.36 11.85 -0.42
CA PRO A 193 -15.18 11.91 0.77
C PRO A 193 -16.48 12.53 0.31
N GLU A 194 -17.52 11.69 0.20
CA GLU A 194 -18.90 12.16 0.24
C GLU A 194 -18.93 13.14 1.41
N GLU A 195 -19.25 14.41 1.14
CA GLU A 195 -19.31 15.47 2.13
C GLU A 195 -20.32 15.02 3.19
N ALA A 196 -19.83 14.27 4.17
CA ALA A 196 -20.63 13.88 5.30
C ALA A 196 -21.02 15.20 5.96
N PRO A 197 -22.30 15.44 6.25
CA PRO A 197 -22.67 16.59 7.05
C PRO A 197 -21.82 16.53 8.32
N LEU A 198 -21.24 17.68 8.68
CA LEU A 198 -20.37 17.88 9.84
C LEU A 198 -21.06 17.42 11.13
N GLU A 199 -21.15 16.12 11.36
CA GLU A 199 -21.41 15.57 12.68
C GLU A 199 -20.11 15.71 13.44
N ALA A 200 -20.09 16.66 14.37
CA ALA A 200 -18.96 17.02 15.19
C ALA A 200 -18.21 15.78 15.68
N GLU A 201 -17.02 15.54 15.15
CA GLU A 201 -16.13 14.52 15.68
C GLU A 201 -15.85 14.88 17.14
N VAL A 202 -16.36 14.07 18.07
CA VAL A 202 -15.90 14.08 19.45
C VAL A 202 -14.40 13.82 19.40
N PRO A 203 -13.55 14.71 19.97
CA PRO A 203 -12.11 14.53 19.94
C PRO A 203 -11.77 13.16 20.53
N VAL A 204 -11.23 12.26 19.70
CA VAL A 204 -10.63 11.02 20.18
C VAL A 204 -9.29 11.42 20.79
N ASP A 205 -9.29 11.62 22.11
CA ASP A 205 -8.09 11.87 22.90
C ASP A 205 -7.13 10.66 22.69
N LEU A 206 -6.05 10.87 21.94
CA LEU A 206 -5.06 9.83 21.67
C LEU A 206 -4.21 9.49 22.92
N ASP A 207 -4.32 10.28 23.99
CA ASP A 207 -3.51 10.14 25.22
C ASP A 207 -4.29 9.65 26.45
N SER A 208 -5.61 9.41 26.37
CA SER A 208 -6.44 9.01 27.53
C SER A 208 -6.80 7.52 27.58
N PHE A 209 -5.87 6.62 27.28
CA PHE A 209 -6.04 5.18 27.52
C PHE A 209 -5.04 4.66 28.55
N ALA A 210 -5.14 5.18 29.76
CA ALA A 210 -4.61 4.49 30.94
C ALA A 210 -5.43 3.22 31.18
N SER A 211 -4.81 2.05 31.03
CA SER A 211 -5.40 0.77 31.39
C SER A 211 -5.87 0.73 32.85
N PRO A 212 -6.94 0.00 33.19
CA PRO A 212 -7.19 -0.39 34.58
C PRO A 212 -6.13 -1.42 34.99
N ARG A 213 -5.07 -0.96 35.66
CA ARG A 213 -4.09 -1.84 36.32
C ARG A 213 -4.60 -2.20 37.71
N THR A 214 -4.95 -3.47 37.88
CA THR A 214 -5.03 -4.14 39.19
C THR A 214 -3.71 -3.98 39.94
N GLY A 215 -3.79 -3.54 41.19
CA GLY A 215 -2.67 -3.04 41.96
C GLY A 215 -1.60 -4.07 42.33
N ARG A 216 -0.34 -3.63 42.26
CA ARG A 216 0.73 -4.02 43.18
C ARG A 216 1.80 -2.93 43.16
N ALA A 217 1.98 -2.27 44.30
CA ALA A 217 2.93 -1.20 44.48
C ALA A 217 4.37 -1.74 44.52
N GLY A 218 5.25 -1.17 43.69
CA GLY A 218 6.69 -1.37 43.70
C GLY A 218 7.40 -0.03 43.42
N PRO A 219 8.60 0.19 43.96
CA PRO A 219 9.20 1.53 44.09
C PRO A 219 9.71 2.13 42.77
N LYS A 220 9.61 3.46 42.69
CA LYS A 220 9.91 4.29 41.52
C LYS A 220 11.40 4.34 41.20
N ALA A 221 11.75 4.00 39.95
CA ALA A 221 13.06 4.27 39.34
C ALA A 221 13.11 5.68 38.70
N PRO A 222 14.29 6.32 38.61
CA PRO A 222 14.42 7.72 38.17
C PRO A 222 14.23 7.89 36.65
N LYS A 223 13.65 9.03 36.29
CA LYS A 223 13.35 9.48 34.92
C LYS A 223 14.64 9.66 34.11
N ALA A 224 14.77 8.92 33.02
CA ALA A 224 15.76 9.17 31.98
C ALA A 224 15.38 10.41 31.15
N ALA A 225 16.40 11.18 30.79
CA ALA A 225 16.31 12.46 30.12
C ALA A 225 15.72 12.35 28.71
N HIS A 226 14.99 13.39 28.36
CA HIS A 226 14.35 13.66 27.08
C HIS A 226 15.44 14.02 26.04
N GLU A 227 15.68 13.15 25.06
CA GLU A 227 16.51 13.48 23.89
C GLU A 227 15.78 14.51 23.02
N GLN A 228 16.32 15.73 22.98
CA GLN A 228 15.90 16.77 22.05
C GLN A 228 16.48 16.48 20.66
N PRO A 229 15.71 16.67 19.57
CA PRO A 229 16.24 16.59 18.22
C PRO A 229 17.25 17.71 17.96
N LEU A 230 18.43 17.33 17.47
CA LEU A 230 19.50 18.25 17.06
C LEU A 230 18.98 19.30 16.08
N ARG A 231 18.94 20.56 16.51
CA ARG A 231 18.88 21.72 15.61
C ARG A 231 20.23 21.84 14.89
N VAL A 232 20.26 21.43 13.63
CA VAL A 232 21.39 21.73 12.73
C VAL A 232 21.35 23.22 12.41
N THR A 233 22.25 23.99 13.02
CA THR A 233 22.53 25.36 12.63
C THR A 233 23.25 25.33 11.27
N ALA A 234 22.67 26.02 10.28
CA ALA A 234 23.19 26.07 8.92
C ALA A 234 24.55 26.79 8.89
N THR A 235 25.63 26.02 8.99
CA THR A 235 26.96 26.48 8.59
C THR A 235 26.98 26.58 7.06
N PRO A 236 27.59 27.63 6.47
CA PRO A 236 27.69 27.75 5.03
C PRO A 236 28.44 26.55 4.48
N LEU A 237 27.79 25.82 3.57
CA LEU A 237 28.38 24.66 2.91
C LEU A 237 29.67 25.08 2.19
N PRO A 238 30.77 24.32 2.34
CA PRO A 238 32.00 24.56 1.58
C PRO A 238 31.69 24.63 0.08
N ALA A 239 32.35 25.53 -0.65
CA ALA A 239 32.11 25.78 -2.08
C ALA A 239 32.20 24.49 -2.93
N GLU A 240 33.01 23.53 -2.46
CA GLU A 240 33.20 22.23 -3.07
C GLU A 240 31.98 21.31 -2.94
N VAL A 241 31.25 21.38 -1.83
CA VAL A 241 30.01 20.62 -1.63
C VAL A 241 28.90 21.18 -2.51
N ALA A 242 28.81 22.51 -2.63
CA ALA A 242 27.87 23.16 -3.56
C ALA A 242 28.12 22.71 -5.02
N LYS A 243 29.39 22.60 -5.42
CA LYS A 243 29.78 22.10 -6.76
C LYS A 243 29.39 20.64 -6.97
N LEU A 244 29.55 19.78 -5.96
CA LEU A 244 29.12 18.38 -6.03
C LEU A 244 27.60 18.27 -6.22
N LEU A 245 26.82 19.04 -5.45
CA LEU A 245 25.36 19.06 -5.55
C LEU A 245 24.90 19.56 -6.93
N GLN A 246 25.56 20.58 -7.49
CA GLN A 246 25.27 21.07 -8.84
C GLN A 246 25.50 20.00 -9.91
N LEU A 247 26.59 19.24 -9.82
CA LEU A 247 26.89 18.15 -10.75
C LEU A 247 25.91 16.97 -10.61
N CYS A 248 25.53 16.62 -9.38
CA CYS A 248 24.50 15.61 -9.13
C CYS A 248 23.14 16.03 -9.72
N ARG A 249 22.74 17.30 -9.58
CA ARG A 249 21.51 17.82 -10.20
C ARG A 249 21.56 17.78 -11.72
N ALA A 250 22.73 18.02 -12.34
CA ALA A 250 22.88 17.94 -13.79
C ALA A 250 22.71 16.51 -14.34
N GLU A 251 23.06 15.49 -13.55
CA GLU A 251 22.90 14.07 -13.91
C GLU A 251 21.51 13.51 -13.56
N ASP A 252 20.73 14.19 -12.72
CA ASP A 252 19.34 13.83 -12.40
C ASP A 252 18.38 14.29 -13.50
N ARG A 253 18.42 13.59 -14.64
CA ARG A 253 17.61 13.90 -15.84
C ARG A 253 16.11 13.85 -15.60
N VAL A 254 15.67 13.18 -14.53
CA VAL A 254 14.26 12.97 -14.18
C VAL A 254 13.78 13.94 -13.10
N GLY A 255 14.66 14.81 -12.58
CA GLY A 255 14.33 15.76 -11.50
C GLY A 255 13.84 15.06 -10.22
N SER A 256 14.27 13.82 -10.00
CA SER A 256 13.80 12.94 -8.94
C SER A 256 14.40 13.24 -7.56
N GLY A 257 15.43 14.08 -7.51
CA GLY A 257 16.27 14.28 -6.34
C GLY A 257 17.21 13.10 -6.07
N ALA A 258 17.27 12.09 -6.94
CA ALA A 258 17.98 10.83 -6.70
C ALA A 258 18.97 10.52 -7.83
N VAL A 259 20.25 10.37 -7.46
CA VAL A 259 21.32 9.99 -8.39
C VAL A 259 21.85 8.62 -7.98
N PRO A 260 22.00 7.65 -8.91
CA PRO A 260 22.54 6.33 -8.58
C PRO A 260 23.90 6.45 -7.90
N ARG A 261 24.16 5.63 -6.87
CA ARG A 261 25.42 5.63 -6.12
C ARG A 261 26.66 5.61 -7.01
N LEU A 262 26.66 4.78 -8.04
CA LEU A 262 27.77 4.67 -8.99
C LEU A 262 28.03 5.97 -9.77
N VAL A 263 27.00 6.77 -10.02
CA VAL A 263 27.12 8.07 -10.69
C VAL A 263 27.68 9.10 -9.71
N VAL A 264 27.19 9.15 -8.47
CA VAL A 264 27.74 10.01 -7.41
C VAL A 264 29.22 9.70 -7.16
N GLU A 265 29.58 8.43 -7.01
CA GLU A 265 30.97 8.01 -6.81
C GLU A 265 31.87 8.40 -8.00
N ARG A 266 31.35 8.33 -9.24
CA ARG A 266 32.04 8.77 -10.44
C ARG A 266 32.27 10.28 -10.43
N ILE A 267 31.24 11.07 -10.14
CA ILE A 267 31.35 12.54 -10.05
C ILE A 267 32.38 12.91 -8.98
N MET A 268 32.33 12.27 -7.81
CA MET A 268 33.26 12.54 -6.72
C MET A 268 34.71 12.25 -7.10
N ARG A 269 34.98 11.12 -7.79
CA ARG A 269 36.33 10.76 -8.25
C ARG A 269 36.86 11.69 -9.35
N THR A 270 35.99 12.09 -10.28
CA THR A 270 36.40 12.85 -11.47
C THR A 270 36.48 14.36 -11.20
N HIS A 271 35.56 14.91 -10.39
CA HIS A 271 35.38 16.36 -10.26
C HIS A 271 35.62 16.91 -8.85
N CYS A 272 35.65 16.06 -7.81
CA CYS A 272 35.72 16.49 -6.40
C CYS A 272 36.88 15.85 -5.63
N ARG A 273 37.99 15.52 -6.32
CA ARG A 273 39.14 14.81 -5.72
C ARG A 273 39.78 15.58 -4.56
N GLU A 274 39.84 16.90 -4.64
CA GLU A 274 40.38 17.74 -3.57
C GLU A 274 39.42 17.85 -2.38
N ALA A 275 38.11 17.97 -2.65
CA ALA A 275 37.08 17.95 -1.61
C ALA A 275 37.08 16.63 -0.82
N MET A 276 37.27 15.50 -1.51
CA MET A 276 37.39 14.18 -0.88
C MET A 276 38.62 14.04 0.03
N ARG A 277 39.68 14.85 -0.18
CA ARG A 277 40.85 14.88 0.71
C ARG A 277 40.61 15.75 1.94
N ALA A 278 39.77 16.78 1.81
CA ALA A 278 39.41 17.68 2.90
C ALA A 278 38.32 17.10 3.82
N MET A 279 37.46 16.23 3.29
CA MET A 279 36.38 15.60 4.06
C MET A 279 36.84 14.30 4.73
N GLY A 280 36.41 14.10 5.98
CA GLY A 280 36.58 12.82 6.66
C GLY A 280 35.77 11.71 5.99
N ALA A 281 36.28 10.47 6.03
CA ALA A 281 35.63 9.30 5.42
C ALA A 281 34.20 9.07 5.95
N ALA A 282 33.93 9.39 7.22
CA ALA A 282 32.60 9.31 7.82
C ALA A 282 31.60 10.26 7.13
N THR A 283 31.97 11.52 6.92
CA THR A 283 31.12 12.51 6.24
C THR A 283 30.79 12.11 4.81
N ILE A 284 31.73 11.48 4.11
CA ILE A 284 31.51 10.96 2.76
C ILE A 284 30.51 9.80 2.77
N LEU A 285 30.60 8.90 3.76
CA LEU A 285 29.66 7.79 3.91
C LEU A 285 28.25 8.29 4.25
N ASP A 286 28.13 9.26 5.15
CA ASP A 286 26.84 9.87 5.51
C ASP A 286 26.20 10.56 4.29
N LEU A 287 27.00 11.24 3.47
CA LEU A 287 26.51 11.93 2.26
C LEU A 287 26.08 10.91 1.19
N LEU A 288 26.84 9.83 1.02
CA LEU A 288 26.41 8.73 0.17
C LEU A 288 25.13 8.09 0.71
N GLU A 289 25.03 7.78 2.00
CA GLU A 289 23.85 7.14 2.58
C GLU A 289 22.60 8.03 2.48
N ALA A 290 22.74 9.34 2.73
CA ALA A 290 21.66 10.32 2.61
C ALA A 290 21.14 10.46 1.17
N HIS A 291 22.02 10.40 0.16
CA HIS A 291 21.66 10.71 -1.23
C HIS A 291 21.58 9.50 -2.17
N THR A 292 22.03 8.31 -1.75
CA THR A 292 21.96 7.08 -2.55
C THR A 292 20.61 6.36 -2.46
N HIS A 293 19.75 6.78 -1.53
CA HIS A 293 18.46 6.16 -1.28
C HIS A 293 17.26 7.08 -1.48
N GLY A 294 17.33 8.11 -2.33
CA GLY A 294 16.15 8.87 -2.81
C GLY A 294 15.05 9.14 -1.77
N LYS A 295 15.47 9.49 -0.54
CA LYS A 295 14.63 9.62 0.66
C LYS A 295 14.52 11.07 1.14
N THR A 296 15.34 11.97 0.63
CA THR A 296 15.32 13.39 0.98
C THR A 296 15.12 14.20 -0.29
N GLY A 297 13.89 14.65 -0.52
CA GLY A 297 13.52 15.52 -1.64
C GLY A 297 13.99 16.96 -1.50
N ASN A 298 15.13 17.20 -0.84
CA ASN A 298 15.76 18.51 -0.76
C ASN A 298 17.25 18.36 -1.06
N PHE A 299 17.66 18.88 -2.22
CA PHE A 299 19.02 19.30 -2.48
C PHE A 299 19.16 20.77 -2.12
#